data_AF-A0A9X3J9J0-F1
#
_entry.id   AF-A0A9X3J9J0-F1
#
_cell.length_a   1.000
_cell.length_b   1.000
_cell.length_c   1.000
_cell.angle_alpha   90.00
_cell.angle_beta   90.00
_cell.angle_gamma   90.00
#
_symmetry.space_group_name_H-M   'P 1'
#
loop_
_entity.id
_entity.type
_entity.pdbx_description
1 polymer ?
#
loop_
_entity_poly.entity_id
_entity_poly.type
_entity_poly.pdbx_seq_one_letter_code
_entity_poly.pdbx_strand_id
1 'polypeptide(L)'
;MAQASFEVKTYRYYNWSSRSTGKTNLILKGTGGETCSVWFIEDPTHNLPTACKVAENYYAFYYHHYQLDTIVDMLRNESPIYVFFNDENHLNNSRISTTDEPVGEGEEKFIEHP
;
A
#
# COMPACT_ATOMS: atom_id res chain seq x y z
N MET A 1 -7.01 14.49 3.70
CA MET A 1 -7.27 13.24 4.47
C MET A 1 -7.22 12.04 3.53
N ALA A 2 -6.95 10.82 4.01
CA ALA A 2 -7.06 9.63 3.16
C ALA A 2 -8.53 9.34 2.83
N GLN A 3 -8.82 8.92 1.60
CA GLN A 3 -10.18 8.57 1.19
C GLN A 3 -10.67 7.31 1.93
N ALA A 4 -9.75 6.40 2.22
CA ALA A 4 -9.99 5.27 3.09
C ALA A 4 -8.72 4.88 3.85
N SER A 5 -8.89 4.40 5.07
CA SER A 5 -7.80 3.84 5.86
C SER A 5 -8.30 2.73 6.76
N PHE A 6 -7.48 1.70 6.96
CA PHE A 6 -7.79 0.63 7.91
C PHE A 6 -6.51 0.02 8.50
N GLU A 7 -6.61 -0.46 9.74
CA GLU A 7 -5.55 -1.23 10.38
C GLU A 7 -5.51 -2.66 9.83
N VAL A 8 -4.32 -3.15 9.50
CA VAL A 8 -4.07 -4.52 9.05
C VAL A 8 -4.05 -5.45 10.27
N LYS A 9 -4.97 -6.41 10.31
CA LYS A 9 -5.00 -7.45 11.36
C LYS A 9 -4.37 -8.76 10.94
N THR A 10 -4.49 -9.10 9.68
CA THR A 10 -3.89 -10.33 9.13
C THR A 10 -3.38 -10.06 7.73
N TYR A 11 -2.37 -10.83 7.34
CA TYR A 11 -1.93 -10.86 5.95
C TYR A 11 -1.75 -12.29 5.45
N ARG A 12 -1.79 -12.46 4.13
CA ARG A 12 -1.44 -13.70 3.45
C ARG A 12 -0.49 -13.40 2.31
N TYR A 13 0.54 -14.20 2.18
CA TYR A 13 1.54 -14.08 1.13
C TYR A 13 1.50 -15.32 0.23
N TYR A 14 1.52 -15.09 -1.08
CA TYR A 14 1.58 -16.14 -2.10
C TYR A 14 2.78 -15.94 -3.00
N ASN A 15 3.46 -17.05 -3.29
CA ASN A 15 4.49 -17.11 -4.32
C ASN A 15 4.21 -18.31 -5.24
N TRP A 16 3.84 -18.04 -6.49
CA TRP A 16 3.51 -19.07 -7.47
C TRP A 16 4.74 -19.42 -8.31
N SER A 17 5.15 -20.69 -8.23
CA SER A 17 6.28 -21.23 -9.01
C SER A 17 5.99 -21.31 -10.51
N SER A 18 4.73 -21.42 -10.91
CA SER A 18 4.31 -21.68 -12.29
C SER A 18 3.98 -20.44 -13.11
N ARG A 19 3.87 -19.26 -12.49
CA ARG A 19 3.51 -18.02 -13.20
C ARG A 19 4.74 -17.37 -13.83
N SER A 20 4.57 -16.71 -14.97
CA SER A 20 5.60 -15.89 -15.61
C SER A 20 5.61 -14.45 -15.08
N THR A 21 4.45 -13.91 -14.73
CA THR A 21 4.25 -12.57 -14.16
C THR A 21 3.24 -12.63 -13.01
N GLY A 22 3.28 -11.66 -12.10
CA GLY A 22 2.39 -11.64 -10.93
C GLY A 22 2.56 -12.90 -10.07
N LYS A 23 3.81 -13.36 -9.94
CA LYS A 23 4.18 -14.54 -9.15
C LYS A 23 4.01 -14.29 -7.67
N THR A 24 4.11 -13.04 -7.25
CA THR A 24 4.06 -12.67 -5.85
C THR A 24 2.91 -11.74 -5.57
N ASN A 25 2.10 -12.09 -4.58
CA ASN A 25 1.01 -11.27 -4.10
C ASN A 25 0.89 -11.36 -2.58
N LEU A 26 0.62 -10.23 -1.97
CA LEU A 26 0.38 -10.10 -0.55
C LEU A 26 -1.02 -9.52 -0.36
N ILE A 27 -1.82 -10.12 0.52
CA ILE A 27 -3.19 -9.71 0.81
C ILE A 27 -3.25 -9.25 2.26
N LEU A 28 -3.46 -7.96 2.47
CA LEU A 28 -3.66 -7.34 3.78
C LEU A 28 -5.16 -7.27 4.09
N LYS A 29 -5.55 -7.56 5.33
CA LYS A 29 -6.95 -7.57 5.75
C LYS A 29 -7.19 -6.77 7.03
N GLY A 30 -8.23 -5.93 7.00
CA GLY A 30 -8.80 -5.25 8.17
C GLY A 30 -9.88 -6.08 8.89
N THR A 31 -10.44 -5.51 9.96
CA THR A 31 -11.54 -6.14 10.74
C THR A 31 -12.92 -5.95 10.10
N GLY A 32 -13.12 -4.88 9.33
CA GLY A 32 -14.40 -4.50 8.71
C GLY A 32 -14.65 -5.13 7.34
N GLY A 33 -13.80 -6.08 6.93
CA GLY A 33 -13.85 -6.69 5.60
C GLY A 33 -12.96 -5.98 4.57
N GLU A 34 -12.21 -4.96 4.97
CA GLU A 34 -11.27 -4.26 4.12
C GLU A 34 -10.15 -5.19 3.66
N THR A 35 -9.81 -5.10 2.38
CA THR A 35 -8.76 -5.89 1.75
C THR A 35 -7.88 -4.98 0.90
N CYS A 36 -6.56 -5.12 1.04
CA CYS A 36 -5.60 -4.53 0.11
C CYS A 36 -4.74 -5.63 -0.51
N SER A 37 -4.83 -5.80 -1.83
CA SER A 37 -3.94 -6.67 -2.58
C SER A 37 -2.72 -5.88 -3.02
N VAL A 38 -1.56 -6.30 -2.55
CA VAL A 38 -0.27 -5.75 -2.92
C VAL A 38 0.35 -6.67 -3.97
N TRP A 39 0.48 -6.15 -5.19
CA TRP A 39 1.05 -6.85 -6.33
C TRP A 39 2.51 -6.44 -6.52
N PHE A 40 3.36 -7.44 -6.77
CA PHE A 40 4.78 -7.22 -6.98
C PHE A 40 5.13 -7.46 -8.44
N ILE A 41 5.57 -6.39 -9.10
CA ILE A 41 6.00 -6.43 -10.50
C ILE A 41 7.47 -6.85 -10.54
N GLU A 42 7.76 -7.93 -11.27
CA GLU A 42 9.09 -8.54 -11.30
C GLU A 42 10.12 -7.72 -12.08
N ASP A 43 9.68 -7.00 -13.11
CA ASP A 43 10.55 -6.11 -13.88
C ASP A 43 10.84 -4.82 -13.08
N PRO A 44 12.11 -4.56 -12.70
CA PRO A 44 12.47 -3.38 -11.92
C PRO A 44 12.41 -2.09 -12.72
N THR A 45 12.29 -2.15 -14.05
CA THR A 45 12.22 -0.99 -14.94
C THR A 45 10.79 -0.65 -15.38
N HIS A 46 9.82 -1.50 -15.04
CA HIS A 46 8.44 -1.31 -15.42
C HIS A 46 7.79 -0.18 -14.62
N ASN A 47 7.11 0.75 -15.29
CA ASN A 47 6.34 1.75 -14.58
C ASN A 47 5.20 1.09 -13.81
N LEU A 48 5.18 1.27 -12.48
CA LEU A 48 4.14 0.70 -11.64
C LEU A 48 2.78 1.35 -11.94
N PRO A 49 1.68 0.57 -12.01
CA PRO A 49 0.34 1.14 -12.03
C PRO A 49 0.08 1.97 -10.77
N THR A 50 -0.79 2.97 -10.88
CA THR A 50 -1.27 3.70 -9.72
C THR A 50 -2.11 2.78 -8.83
N ALA A 51 -2.06 3.00 -7.51
CA ALA A 51 -2.95 2.28 -6.61
C ALA A 51 -4.41 2.60 -6.95
N CYS A 52 -5.29 1.62 -6.89
CA CYS A 52 -6.68 1.81 -7.28
C CYS A 52 -7.67 1.11 -6.36
N LYS A 53 -8.90 1.63 -6.32
CA LYS A 53 -10.04 0.96 -5.69
C LYS A 53 -10.64 -0.01 -6.69
N VAL A 54 -10.56 -1.31 -6.40
CA VAL A 54 -11.06 -2.39 -7.26
C VAL A 54 -12.55 -2.65 -7.01
N ALA A 55 -12.98 -2.56 -5.75
CA ALA A 55 -14.37 -2.68 -5.34
C ALA A 55 -14.60 -1.93 -4.02
N GLU A 56 -15.83 -1.95 -3.50
CA GLU A 56 -16.09 -1.50 -2.14
C GLU A 56 -15.22 -2.27 -1.15
N ASN A 57 -14.45 -1.55 -0.33
CA ASN A 57 -13.48 -2.09 0.62
C ASN A 57 -12.35 -2.96 0.01
N TYR A 58 -12.13 -2.91 -1.30
CA TYR A 58 -11.03 -3.61 -1.95
C TYR A 58 -10.11 -2.66 -2.74
N TYR A 59 -8.85 -2.61 -2.32
CA TYR A 59 -7.79 -1.77 -2.90
C TYR A 59 -6.67 -2.64 -3.51
N ALA A 60 -6.02 -2.13 -4.56
CA ALA A 60 -4.87 -2.75 -5.18
C ALA A 60 -3.69 -1.79 -5.21
N PHE A 61 -2.58 -2.20 -4.59
CA PHE A 61 -1.32 -1.47 -4.58
C PHE A 61 -0.28 -2.23 -5.40
N TYR A 62 0.67 -1.51 -5.96
CA TYR A 62 1.70 -2.07 -6.83
C TYR A 62 3.07 -1.63 -6.33
N TYR A 63 3.98 -2.58 -6.19
CA TYR A 63 5.37 -2.37 -5.84
C TYR A 63 6.25 -3.19 -6.77
N HIS A 64 7.54 -2.90 -6.81
CA HIS A 64 8.49 -3.80 -7.44
C HIS A 64 8.83 -4.96 -6.53
N HIS A 65 9.19 -6.09 -7.15
CA HIS A 65 9.51 -7.32 -6.43
C HIS A 65 10.67 -7.17 -5.43
N TYR A 66 11.67 -6.33 -5.72
CA TYR A 66 12.78 -6.07 -4.80
C TYR A 66 12.34 -5.41 -3.48
N GLN A 67 11.14 -4.80 -3.41
CA GLN A 67 10.61 -4.17 -2.20
C GLN A 67 9.89 -5.18 -1.29
N LEU A 68 9.70 -6.42 -1.76
CA LEU A 68 8.97 -7.46 -1.04
C LEU A 68 9.54 -7.70 0.35
N ASP A 69 10.85 -7.92 0.44
CA ASP A 69 11.49 -8.31 1.70
C ASP A 69 11.31 -7.22 2.75
N THR A 70 11.47 -5.95 2.37
CA THR A 70 11.23 -4.80 3.25
C THR A 70 9.77 -4.72 3.72
N ILE A 71 8.80 -4.93 2.82
CA ILE A 71 7.38 -4.89 3.16
C ILE A 71 7.00 -6.04 4.10
N VAL A 72 7.48 -7.26 3.82
CA VAL A 72 7.20 -8.43 4.66
C VAL A 72 7.88 -8.29 6.03
N ASP A 73 9.10 -7.74 6.08
CA ASP A 73 9.80 -7.49 7.34
C ASP A 73 9.03 -6.52 8.23
N MET A 74 8.59 -5.38 7.67
CA MET A 74 7.72 -4.42 8.35
C MET A 74 6.45 -5.11 8.89
N LEU A 75 5.77 -5.92 8.08
CA LEU A 75 4.53 -6.62 8.51
C LEU A 75 4.75 -7.67 9.59
N ARG A 76 5.97 -8.16 9.78
CA ARG A 76 6.31 -9.16 10.79
C ARG A 76 6.77 -8.55 12.11
N ASN A 77 7.45 -7.41 12.03
CA ASN A 77 8.17 -6.84 13.17
C ASN A 77 7.50 -5.58 13.74
N GLU A 78 6.69 -4.89 12.94
CA GLU A 78 6.03 -3.65 13.35
C GLU A 78 4.53 -3.87 13.57
N SER A 79 3.99 -3.18 14.58
CA SER A 79 2.57 -3.17 14.90
C SER A 79 2.23 -1.92 15.70
N PRO A 80 1.12 -1.22 15.40
CA PRO A 80 0.14 -1.51 14.36
C PRO A 80 0.61 -1.16 12.93
N ILE A 81 -0.02 -1.75 11.92
CA ILE A 81 0.17 -1.43 10.49
C ILE A 81 -1.14 -0.93 9.91
N TYR A 82 -1.08 0.09 9.09
CA TYR A 82 -2.23 0.71 8.42
C TYR A 82 -2.06 0.74 6.92
N VAL A 83 -3.19 0.59 6.21
CA VAL A 83 -3.30 0.88 4.79
C VAL A 83 -4.02 2.22 4.65
N PHE A 84 -3.46 3.12 3.85
CA PHE A 84 -4.08 4.38 3.45
C PHE A 84 -4.27 4.38 1.94
N PHE A 85 -5.51 4.57 1.49
CA PHE A 85 -5.83 4.77 0.09
C PHE A 85 -6.20 6.24 -0.15
N ASN A 86 -5.49 6.87 -1.08
CA ASN A 86 -5.76 8.23 -1.53
C ASN A 86 -5.51 8.33 -3.04
N ASP A 87 -6.56 8.75 -3.77
CA ASP A 87 -6.54 8.99 -5.21
C ASP A 87 -7.06 10.40 -5.55
N GLU A 88 -7.03 11.32 -4.57
CA GLU A 88 -7.46 12.71 -4.78
C GLU A 88 -6.50 13.48 -5.70
N ASN A 89 -7.08 14.31 -6.58
CA ASN A 89 -6.36 15.26 -7.43
C ASN A 89 -5.22 14.66 -8.28
N HIS A 90 -5.32 13.38 -8.66
CA HIS A 90 -4.27 12.63 -9.36
C HIS A 90 -2.94 12.52 -8.60
N LEU A 91 -2.94 12.86 -7.31
CA LEU A 91 -1.80 12.70 -6.40
C LEU A 91 -2.04 11.43 -5.60
N ASN A 92 -1.69 10.29 -6.21
CA ASN A 92 -1.86 9.00 -5.58
C ASN A 92 -0.84 8.85 -4.43
N ASN A 93 -1.29 9.15 -3.21
CA ASN A 93 -0.50 9.00 -1.97
C ASN A 93 -1.01 7.80 -1.15
N SER A 94 -1.28 6.69 -1.84
CA SER A 94 -1.67 5.43 -1.22
C SER A 94 -0.44 4.71 -0.68
N ARG A 95 -0.48 4.24 0.57
CA ARG A 95 0.68 3.65 1.25
C ARG A 95 0.31 2.70 2.37
N ILE A 96 1.28 1.88 2.75
CA ILE A 96 1.27 1.08 3.97
C ILE A 96 2.15 1.82 4.98
N SER A 97 1.68 2.02 6.21
CA SER A 97 2.37 2.79 7.25
C SER A 97 2.32 2.11 8.61
N THR A 98 3.29 2.40 9.46
CA THR A 98 3.26 2.10 10.91
C THR A 98 2.57 3.21 11.71
N THR A 99 2.40 4.39 11.12
CA THR A 99 1.74 5.54 11.75
C THR A 99 0.23 5.48 11.53
N ASP A 100 -0.52 5.89 12.54
CA ASP A 100 -1.97 6.07 12.48
C ASP A 100 -2.37 7.38 11.77
N GLU A 101 -1.45 8.35 11.66
CA GLU A 101 -1.74 9.63 11.02
C GLU A 101 -1.79 9.55 9.47
N PRO A 102 -2.86 10.09 8.84
CA PRO A 102 -2.87 10.33 7.42
C PRO A 102 -1.91 11.48 7.07
N VAL A 103 -0.75 11.19 6.47
CA VAL A 103 0.16 12.22 5.94
C VAL A 103 -0.62 13.12 4.97
N GLY A 104 -0.77 14.37 5.36
CA GLY A 104 -1.68 15.32 4.72
C GLY A 104 -1.80 16.68 5.42
N GLU A 105 -1.30 16.83 6.66
CA GLU A 105 -1.36 18.11 7.40
C GLU A 105 0.00 18.46 8.05
N GLY A 106 1.05 18.59 7.23
CA GLY A 106 2.38 19.00 7.73
C GLY A 106 3.22 19.82 6.75
N GLU A 107 2.79 19.98 5.49
CA GLU A 107 3.38 20.93 4.56
C GLU A 107 2.42 22.12 4.36
N GLU A 108 1.99 22.74 5.46
CA GLU A 108 1.60 24.15 5.35
C GLU A 108 2.86 24.94 5.05
N LYS A 109 2.87 25.48 3.83
CA LYS A 109 3.88 26.36 3.25
C LYS A 109 4.44 27.36 4.26
N PHE A 110 5.58 27.06 4.87
CA PHE A 110 6.50 28.10 5.31
C PHE A 110 7.20 28.67 4.06
N ILE A 111 6.46 29.46 3.29
CA ILE A 111 7.07 30.51 2.47
C ILE A 111 7.17 31.71 3.39
N GLU A 112 8.19 31.70 4.26
CA GLU A 112 8.74 32.96 4.73
C GLU A 112 9.53 33.56 3.56
N HIS A 113 8.98 34.59 2.94
CA HIS A 113 9.80 35.52 2.19
C HIS A 113 9.63 36.94 2.72
N PRO A 114 10.76 37.67 2.86
CA PRO A 114 10.94 38.87 3.69
C PRO A 114 10.23 40.13 3.18
#